data_AF-A0A0Q5VS93-F1
#
_entry.id   AF-A0A0Q5VS93-F1
#
_cell.length_a   1.000
_cell.length_b   1.000
_cell.length_c   1.000
_cell.angle_alpha   90.00
_cell.angle_beta   90.00
_cell.angle_gamma   90.00
#
_symmetry.space_group_name_H-M   'P 1'
#
loop_
_entity.id
_entity.type
_entity.pdbx_description
1 polymer ?
#
loop_
_entity_poly.entity_id
_entity_poly.type
_entity_poly.pdbx_seq_one_letter_code
_entity_poly.pdbx_strand_id
1 'polypeptide(L)'
;MICLTRLNGEPFALNPDLIERVEAHPDTVISLTDDVRFLVRESLDDVLRSIRDYRADVLATAYAMDRGAYPALVAQPRPTATADHSVLAFPIREER
;
A
#
# COMPACT_ATOMS: atom_id res chain seq x y z
N MET A 1 1.49 -3.15 2.00
CA MET A 1 1.20 -1.96 1.19
C MET A 1 2.50 -1.38 0.68
N ILE A 2 2.55 -0.94 -0.57
CA ILE A 2 3.70 -0.23 -1.14
C ILE A 2 3.36 1.27 -1.20
N CYS A 3 4.34 2.13 -0.93
CA CYS A 3 4.16 3.59 -1.05
C CYS A 3 4.63 4.05 -2.42
N LEU A 4 3.79 4.80 -3.12
CA LEU A 4 4.06 5.35 -4.44
C LEU A 4 3.70 6.83 -4.45
N THR A 5 4.17 7.55 -5.46
CA THR A 5 3.95 8.99 -5.59
C THR A 5 3.15 9.26 -6.84
N ARG A 6 2.00 9.92 -6.70
CA ARG A 6 1.27 10.43 -7.85
C ARG A 6 2.09 11.48 -8.59
N LEU A 7 1.77 11.75 -9.85
CA LEU A 7 2.42 12.82 -10.61
C LEU A 7 2.29 14.22 -9.96
N ASN A 8 1.25 14.45 -9.15
CA ASN A 8 1.06 15.68 -8.38
C ASN A 8 2.00 15.81 -7.15
N GLY A 9 2.81 14.78 -6.86
CA GLY A 9 3.72 14.74 -5.71
C GLY A 9 3.11 14.22 -4.42
N GLU A 10 1.82 13.88 -4.39
CA GLU A 10 1.16 13.32 -3.22
C GLU A 10 1.53 11.83 -3.04
N PRO A 11 2.07 11.43 -1.88
CA PRO A 11 2.35 10.04 -1.60
C PRO A 11 1.04 9.30 -1.27
N PHE A 12 0.92 8.06 -1.74
CA PHE A 12 -0.20 7.18 -1.42
C PHE A 12 0.27 5.74 -1.23
N ALA A 13 -0.46 5.01 -0.41
CA ALA A 13 -0.23 3.58 -0.20
C ALA A 13 -1.14 2.77 -1.12
N LEU A 14 -0.58 1.79 -1.83
CA LEU A 14 -1.29 0.89 -2.72
C LEU A 14 -1.11 -0.57 -2.28
N ASN A 15 -2.16 -1.36 -2.43
CA ASN A 15 -2.04 -2.81 -2.29
C ASN A 15 -1.42 -3.40 -3.57
N PRO A 16 -0.19 -3.96 -3.51
CA PRO A 16 0.44 -4.53 -4.70
C PRO A 16 -0.29 -5.75 -5.25
N ASP A 17 -1.10 -6.43 -4.45
CA ASP A 17 -1.83 -7.63 -4.89
C ASP A 17 -3.08 -7.31 -5.73
N LEU A 18 -3.51 -6.04 -5.75
CA LEU A 18 -4.60 -5.56 -6.61
C LEU A 18 -4.10 -5.00 -7.95
N ILE A 19 -2.78 -4.97 -8.15
CA ILE A 19 -2.20 -4.49 -9.40
C ILE A 19 -2.38 -5.57 -10.46
N GLU A 20 -3.11 -5.24 -11.50
CA GLU A 20 -3.29 -6.09 -12.67
C GLU A 20 -2.15 -5.90 -13.68
N ARG A 21 -1.79 -4.64 -13.96
CA ARG A 21 -0.81 -4.31 -14.99
C ARG A 21 -0.04 -3.03 -14.66
N VAL A 22 1.24 -2.99 -15.03
CA VAL A 22 2.09 -1.79 -14.97
C VAL A 22 2.69 -1.55 -16.35
N GLU A 23 2.50 -0.35 -16.89
CA GLU A 23 2.97 0.06 -18.21
C GLU A 23 3.82 1.32 -18.12
N ALA A 24 4.84 1.45 -18.97
CA ALA A 24 5.69 2.64 -19.05
C ALA A 24 5.41 3.41 -20.35
N HIS A 25 4.67 4.51 -20.30
CA HIS A 25 4.37 5.38 -21.45
C HIS A 25 4.19 6.86 -21.07
N PRO A 26 4.98 7.77 -21.66
CA PRO A 26 6.19 8.35 -21.04
C PRO A 26 6.24 8.35 -19.49
N ASP A 27 5.10 8.37 -18.82
CA ASP A 27 4.91 8.17 -17.39
C ASP A 27 4.49 6.72 -17.07
N THR A 28 4.65 6.27 -15.83
CA THR A 28 4.25 4.91 -15.43
C THR A 28 2.78 4.87 -15.06
N VAL A 29 2.03 3.97 -15.67
CA VAL A 29 0.60 3.73 -15.39
C VAL A 29 0.43 2.39 -14.70
N ILE A 30 -0.22 2.41 -13.54
CA ILE A 30 -0.63 1.21 -12.80
C ILE A 30 -2.12 1.03 -12.99
N SER A 31 -2.53 -0.12 -13.51
CA SER A 31 -3.93 -0.52 -13.65
C SER A 31 -4.25 -1.55 -12.57
N LEU A 32 -5.34 -1.32 -11.84
CA LEU A 32 -5.87 -2.24 -10.85
C LEU A 32 -6.92 -3.16 -11.46
N THR A 33 -7.20 -4.26 -10.77
CA THR A 33 -8.26 -5.23 -11.13
C THR A 33 -9.66 -4.62 -11.22
N ASP A 34 -9.87 -3.45 -10.59
CA ASP A 34 -11.17 -2.75 -10.57
C ASP A 34 -11.26 -1.67 -11.67
N ASP A 35 -10.47 -1.78 -12.74
CA ASP A 35 -10.33 -0.79 -13.84
C ASP A 35 -9.78 0.60 -13.43
N VAL A 36 -9.52 0.82 -12.14
CA VAL A 36 -8.91 2.06 -11.63
C VAL A 36 -7.46 2.16 -12.07
N ARG A 37 -7.05 3.34 -12.55
CA ARG A 37 -5.69 3.60 -13.05
C ARG A 37 -5.01 4.71 -12.26
N PHE A 38 -3.74 4.52 -11.93
CA PHE A 38 -2.89 5.52 -11.29
C PHE A 38 -1.70 5.86 -12.18
N LEU A 39 -1.44 7.17 -12.32
CA LEU A 39 -0.20 7.66 -12.90
C LEU A 39 0.77 7.97 -11.77
N VAL A 40 1.94 7.35 -11.82
CA VAL A 40 2.96 7.41 -10.77
C VAL A 40 4.28 7.95 -11.32
N ARG A 41 5.10 8.52 -10.43
CA ARG A 41 6.41 9.08 -10.78
C ARG A 41 7.50 8.01 -10.84
N GLU A 42 7.30 6.91 -10.14
CA GLU A 42 8.21 5.78 -10.08
C GLU A 42 8.32 5.09 -11.44
N SER A 43 9.50 4.57 -11.76
CA SER A 43 9.68 3.78 -12.97
C SER A 43 9.03 2.39 -12.83
N LEU A 44 8.82 1.70 -13.95
CA LEU A 44 8.37 0.31 -13.95
C LEU A 44 9.25 -0.58 -13.03
N ASP A 45 10.57 -0.42 -13.11
CA ASP A 45 11.52 -1.18 -12.30
C ASP A 45 11.40 -0.89 -10.80
N ASP A 46 11.15 0.37 -10.43
CA ASP A 46 10.97 0.77 -9.03
C ASP A 46 9.68 0.20 -8.44
N VAL A 47 8.60 0.20 -9.22
CA VAL A 47 7.33 -0.42 -8.83
C VAL A 47 7.52 -1.93 -8.65
N LEU A 48 8.16 -2.61 -9.59
CA LEU A 48 8.44 -4.05 -9.50
C LEU A 48 9.34 -4.40 -8.30
N ARG A 49 10.35 -3.57 -8.02
CA ARG A 49 11.20 -3.72 -6.84
C ARG A 49 10.38 -3.59 -5.55
N SER A 50 9.56 -2.55 -5.45
CA SER A 50 8.71 -2.30 -4.28
C SER A 50 7.75 -3.47 -4.01
N ILE A 51 7.19 -4.07 -5.07
CA ILE A 51 6.33 -5.26 -4.95
C ILE A 51 7.13 -6.47 -4.43
N ARG A 52 8.33 -6.72 -4.97
CA ARG A 52 9.20 -7.82 -4.54
C ARG A 52 9.63 -7.65 -3.09
N ASP A 53 10.05 -6.45 -2.72
CA ASP A 53 10.51 -6.12 -1.36
C ASP A 53 9.37 -6.31 -0.37
N TYR A 54 8.16 -5.84 -0.69
CA TYR A 54 6.98 -6.09 0.14
C TYR A 54 6.72 -7.58 0.37
N ARG A 55 6.74 -8.40 -0.69
CA ARG A 55 6.50 -9.84 -0.57
C ARG A 55 7.61 -10.55 0.21
N ALA A 56 8.86 -10.14 -0.01
CA ALA A 56 10.01 -10.66 0.73
C ALA A 56 9.92 -10.31 2.22
N ASP A 57 9.52 -9.08 2.55
CA ASP A 57 9.38 -8.61 3.92
C ASP A 57 8.29 -9.37 4.69
N VAL A 58 7.12 -9.58 4.05
CA VAL A 58 6.04 -10.41 4.61
C VAL A 58 6.53 -11.83 4.91
N LEU A 59 7.25 -12.45 3.97
CA LEU A 59 7.78 -13.81 4.14
C LEU A 59 8.87 -13.88 5.21
N ALA A 60 9.80 -12.92 5.22
CA ALA A 60 10.88 -12.83 6.19
C ALA A 60 10.32 -12.65 7.62
N THR A 61 9.31 -11.79 7.77
CA THR A 61 8.61 -11.57 9.03
C THR A 61 7.91 -12.85 9.50
N ALA A 62 7.20 -13.54 8.61
CA ALA A 62 6.54 -14.80 8.93
C ALA A 62 7.55 -15.87 9.38
N TYR A 63 8.69 -16.01 8.69
CA TYR A 63 9.75 -16.95 9.08
C TYR A 63 10.41 -16.59 10.42
N ALA A 64 10.59 -15.30 10.70
CA ALA A 64 11.10 -14.86 12.00
C ALA A 64 10.13 -15.27 13.11
N MET A 65 8.83 -15.04 12.92
CA MET A 65 7.79 -15.41 13.88
C MET A 65 7.73 -16.92 14.13
N ASP A 66 7.83 -17.75 13.08
CA ASP A 66 7.87 -19.22 13.19
C ASP A 66 9.05 -19.72 14.05
N ARG A 67 10.20 -19.03 13.99
CA ARG A 67 11.37 -19.32 14.84
C ARG A 67 11.29 -18.72 16.24
N GLY A 68 10.12 -18.23 16.65
CA GLY A 68 9.89 -17.61 17.96
C GLY A 68 10.38 -16.17 18.06
N ALA A 69 10.85 -15.56 16.98
CA ALA A 69 11.18 -14.15 16.92
C ALA A 69 9.96 -13.35 16.47
N TYR A 70 9.11 -12.97 17.42
CA TYR A 70 8.06 -11.99 17.17
C TYR A 70 8.71 -10.61 17.16
N PRO A 71 8.78 -9.89 16.02
CA PRO A 71 9.17 -8.49 16.06
C PRO A 71 8.24 -7.81 17.06
N ALA A 72 8.82 -7.04 18.00
CA ALA A 72 8.04 -6.25 18.93
C ALA A 72 7.08 -5.43 18.07
N LEU A 73 5.77 -5.69 18.19
CA LEU A 73 4.74 -4.84 17.62
C LEU A 73 5.12 -3.43 18.04
N VAL A 74 5.58 -2.63 17.08
CA VAL A 74 5.82 -1.22 17.32
C VAL A 74 4.46 -0.73 17.75
N ALA A 75 4.29 -0.49 19.05
CA ALA A 75 3.06 0.03 19.57
C ALA A 75 2.87 1.32 18.79
N GLN A 76 1.90 1.34 17.87
CA GLN A 76 1.55 2.59 17.21
C GLN A 76 1.34 3.58 18.35
N PRO A 77 2.03 4.74 18.35
CA PRO A 77 1.81 5.73 19.39
C PRO A 77 0.31 5.97 19.39
N ARG A 78 -0.35 5.50 20.47
CA ARG A 78 -1.79 5.64 20.64
C ARG A 78 -2.04 7.13 20.44
N PRO A 79 -2.80 7.56 19.42
CA PRO A 79 -2.98 8.97 19.18
C PRO A 79 -3.52 9.57 20.47
N THR A 80 -2.71 10.39 21.13
CA THR A 80 -3.14 11.16 22.28
C THR A 80 -4.24 12.05 21.76
N ALA A 81 -5.46 11.78 22.22
CA ALA A 81 -6.68 12.43 21.77
C ALA A 81 -6.58 13.95 21.90
N THR A 82 -6.12 14.63 20.87
CA THR A 82 -6.32 16.07 20.61
C THR A 82 -6.05 16.33 19.13
N ALA A 83 -7.00 15.93 18.28
CA ALA A 83 -7.40 16.59 17.04
C ALA A 83 -8.45 15.72 16.35
N ASP A 84 -9.56 16.36 15.99
CA ASP A 84 -10.74 15.86 15.27
C ASP A 84 -10.42 15.05 14.01
N HIS A 85 -10.05 13.79 14.18
CA HIS A 85 -10.05 12.79 13.11
C HIS A 85 -10.97 11.66 13.56
N SER A 86 -12.27 11.95 13.51
CA SER A 86 -13.31 10.96 13.69
C SER A 86 -13.12 9.86 12.65
N VAL A 87 -12.90 8.65 13.11
CA VAL A 87 -13.11 7.45 12.30
C VAL A 87 -14.63 7.38 12.09
N LEU A 88 -15.11 8.08 11.06
CA LEU A 88 -16.51 7.97 10.64
C LEU A 88 -16.71 6.53 10.18
N ALA A 89 -17.59 5.80 10.87
CA ALA A 89 -18.07 4.51 10.41
C ALA A 89 -18.62 4.71 8.99
N PHE A 90 -18.10 3.94 8.02
CA PHE A 90 -18.64 3.93 6.67
C PHE A 90 -20.13 3.54 6.76
N PRO A 91 -21.05 4.37 6.24
CA PRO A 91 -22.45 3.98 6.20
C PRO A 91 -22.57 2.75 5.31
N ILE A 92 -23.09 1.67 5.89
CA ILE A 92 -23.42 0.45 5.18
C ILE A 92 -24.47 0.85 4.14
N ARG A 93 -24.16 0.73 2.86
CA ARG A 93 -25.11 1.02 1.79
C ARG A 93 -26.16 -0.08 1.82
N GLU A 94 -27.34 0.20 2.35
CA GLU A 94 -28.51 -0.67 2.17
C GLU A 94 -28.88 -0.65 0.68
N GLU A 95 -28.61 -1.76 0.00
CA GLU A 95 -29.06 -2.02 -1.37
C GLU A 95 -30.58 -2.18 -1.41
N ARG A 96 -31.24 -1.59 -2.42
CA ARG A 96 -32.67 -1.74 -2.70
C ARG A 96 -32.88 -2.09 -4.17
#